data_AF-A0A7S2VA64-F1
#
_entry.id   AF-A0A7S2VA64-F1
#
_cell.length_a   1.000
_cell.length_b   1.000
_cell.length_c   1.000
_cell.angle_alpha   90.00
_cell.angle_beta   90.00
_cell.angle_gamma   90.00
#
_symmetry.space_group_name_H-M   'P 1'
#
loop_
_entity.id
_entity.type
_entity.pdbx_description
1 polymer ?
#
loop_
_entity_poly.entity_id
_entity_poly.type
_entity_poly.pdbx_seq_one_letter_code
_entity_poly.pdbx_strand_id
1 'polypeptide(L)'
;VAACAKHFAVNNQESHRFVVCATIDERTLRELYLRHFEMVVKEANPLSMMCAYNKVNGQYCSEQEYLNVKVLREEWGYDGLLMSDWGAVNDRPAGIRAQLDLEMPGSHGVHNREIRAALSNGQLTEAEIDTCAQRVLTFIERVRKDGPHRDQDPSGSLGSQRTISWPAQHDIAKKTALECAVLLQNKDRFLPLDSDQVTSVAVIGGFGKSFPRYQGMGSSHVHAEWVRHAYDEVYRFCENVSFAPGYEEDEDDVEIVNEDLLQEAVDVAQAAQVVLLCIGLPEIIESEGFDRPHMKLPAQHNALVTEICKVNPNVVVVL
;
A
#
# COMPACT_ATOMS: atom_id res chain seq x y z
N VAL A 1 -14.61 11.62 -7.51
CA VAL A 1 -13.35 10.83 -7.53
C VAL A 1 -13.73 9.40 -7.83
N ALA A 2 -13.11 8.75 -8.81
CA ALA A 2 -13.32 7.34 -9.10
C ALA A 2 -12.32 6.48 -8.31
N ALA A 3 -12.79 5.37 -7.75
CA ALA A 3 -11.91 4.36 -7.16
C ALA A 3 -11.41 3.39 -8.24
N CYS A 4 -10.22 2.83 -8.05
CA CYS A 4 -9.64 1.79 -8.89
C CYS A 4 -9.26 0.58 -8.04
N ALA A 5 -10.06 -0.49 -8.10
CA ALA A 5 -9.76 -1.73 -7.40
C ALA A 5 -8.56 -2.42 -8.07
N LYS A 6 -7.57 -2.87 -7.30
CA LYS A 6 -6.32 -3.44 -7.83
C LYS A 6 -5.72 -4.52 -6.90
N HIS A 7 -4.93 -5.48 -7.38
CA HIS A 7 -4.61 -5.80 -8.79
C HIS A 7 -5.33 -7.09 -9.19
N PHE A 8 -6.16 -7.04 -10.23
CA PHE A 8 -7.05 -8.12 -10.68
C PHE A 8 -6.34 -9.07 -11.67
N ALA A 9 -5.93 -10.28 -11.30
CA ALA A 9 -6.02 -10.90 -9.98
C ALA A 9 -4.74 -11.69 -9.66
N VAL A 10 -4.65 -12.15 -8.41
CA VAL A 10 -3.59 -13.07 -7.96
C VAL A 10 -2.18 -12.47 -8.02
N ASN A 11 -2.05 -11.14 -7.89
CA ASN A 11 -0.75 -10.50 -7.68
C ASN A 11 -0.38 -10.58 -6.19
N ASN A 12 0.09 -11.73 -5.73
CA ASN A 12 0.32 -12.03 -4.31
C ASN A 12 1.80 -12.16 -3.92
N GLN A 13 2.71 -11.89 -4.85
CA GLN A 13 4.15 -11.84 -4.63
C GLN A 13 4.76 -10.84 -5.60
N GLU A 14 5.81 -10.14 -5.18
CA GLU A 14 6.53 -9.20 -6.03
C GLU A 14 7.60 -9.90 -6.87
N SER A 15 8.17 -11.00 -6.36
CA SER A 15 9.20 -11.76 -7.06
C SER A 15 8.71 -12.21 -8.43
N HIS A 16 9.38 -11.69 -9.46
CA HIS A 16 9.07 -11.98 -10.86
C HIS A 16 7.63 -11.65 -11.28
N ARG A 17 6.98 -10.65 -10.65
CA ARG A 17 5.56 -10.31 -10.91
C ARG A 17 5.20 -10.10 -12.38
N PHE A 18 6.13 -9.65 -13.21
CA PHE A 18 5.95 -9.45 -14.67
C PHE A 18 5.91 -10.74 -15.51
N VAL A 19 6.34 -11.88 -14.96
CA VAL A 19 6.53 -13.12 -15.75
C VAL A 19 6.01 -14.38 -15.05
N VAL A 20 5.80 -14.34 -13.72
CA VAL A 20 5.34 -15.47 -12.94
C VAL A 20 3.95 -15.93 -13.38
N CYS A 21 3.73 -17.25 -13.33
CA CYS A 21 2.43 -17.86 -13.59
C CYS A 21 1.90 -18.56 -12.34
N ALA A 22 0.89 -17.95 -11.72
CA ALA A 22 0.16 -18.59 -10.64
C ALA A 22 -0.71 -19.71 -11.21
N THR A 23 -0.46 -20.94 -10.77
CA THR A 23 -1.26 -22.13 -11.14
C THR A 23 -2.21 -22.45 -9.99
N ILE A 24 -3.50 -22.24 -10.20
CA ILE A 24 -4.51 -22.26 -9.13
C ILE A 24 -5.76 -22.96 -9.65
N ASP A 25 -6.30 -23.89 -8.86
CA ASP A 25 -7.56 -24.54 -9.20
C ASP A 25 -8.74 -23.56 -9.10
N GLU A 26 -9.80 -23.86 -9.85
CA GLU A 26 -10.98 -22.99 -9.95
C GLU A 26 -11.60 -22.67 -8.58
N ARG A 27 -11.65 -23.63 -7.67
CA ARG A 27 -12.29 -23.44 -6.36
C ARG A 27 -11.48 -22.44 -5.52
N THR A 28 -10.16 -22.64 -5.44
CA THR A 28 -9.28 -21.72 -4.72
C THR A 28 -9.29 -20.32 -5.36
N LEU A 29 -9.26 -20.25 -6.69
CA LEU A 29 -9.35 -18.98 -7.43
C LEU A 29 -10.63 -18.22 -7.05
N ARG A 30 -11.78 -18.89 -7.04
CA ARG A 30 -13.08 -18.29 -6.73
C ARG A 30 -13.25 -17.92 -5.26
N GLU A 31 -12.96 -18.85 -4.36
CA GLU A 31 -13.24 -18.70 -2.92
C GLU A 31 -12.27 -17.75 -2.22
N LEU A 32 -11.02 -17.64 -2.69
CA LEU A 32 -9.98 -16.84 -2.02
C LEU A 32 -9.63 -15.57 -2.83
N TYR A 33 -9.13 -15.75 -4.05
CA TYR A 33 -8.49 -14.67 -4.80
C TYR A 33 -9.45 -13.77 -5.57
N LEU A 34 -10.64 -14.27 -5.91
CA LEU A 34 -11.64 -13.50 -6.64
C LEU A 34 -12.78 -13.00 -5.74
N ARG A 35 -12.98 -13.62 -4.57
CA ARG A 35 -14.12 -13.34 -3.69
C ARG A 35 -14.21 -11.87 -3.27
N HIS A 36 -13.08 -11.26 -2.93
CA HIS A 36 -13.04 -9.86 -2.51
C HIS A 36 -13.30 -8.89 -3.67
N PHE A 37 -12.85 -9.20 -4.89
CA PHE A 37 -13.23 -8.43 -6.08
C PHE A 37 -14.71 -8.57 -6.41
N GLU A 38 -15.28 -9.78 -6.31
CA GLU A 38 -16.72 -10.01 -6.50
C GLU A 38 -17.55 -9.15 -5.55
N MET A 39 -17.17 -9.11 -4.27
CA MET A 39 -17.85 -8.27 -3.25
C MET A 39 -17.75 -6.79 -3.63
N VAL A 40 -16.56 -6.30 -3.97
CA VAL A 40 -16.36 -4.90 -4.38
C VAL A 40 -17.20 -4.55 -5.62
N VAL A 41 -17.26 -5.43 -6.63
CA VAL A 41 -18.07 -5.22 -7.83
C VAL A 41 -19.56 -5.18 -7.48
N LYS A 42 -20.06 -6.15 -6.73
CA LYS A 42 -21.51 -6.29 -6.46
C LYS A 42 -22.05 -5.28 -5.44
N GLU A 43 -21.23 -4.86 -4.49
CA GLU A 43 -21.68 -4.01 -3.38
C GLU A 43 -21.33 -2.52 -3.60
N ALA A 44 -20.20 -2.22 -4.24
CA ALA A 44 -19.72 -0.85 -4.43
C ALA A 44 -19.67 -0.39 -5.89
N ASN A 45 -19.58 -1.33 -6.85
CA ASN A 45 -19.46 -1.10 -8.30
C ASN A 45 -18.50 0.07 -8.66
N PRO A 46 -17.18 -0.07 -8.39
CA PRO A 46 -16.23 1.01 -8.66
C PRO A 46 -16.20 1.36 -10.16
N LEU A 47 -15.91 2.62 -10.47
CA LEU A 47 -15.87 3.06 -11.88
C LEU A 47 -14.67 2.49 -12.65
N SER A 48 -13.64 2.01 -11.95
CA SER A 48 -12.49 1.39 -12.57
C SER A 48 -11.90 0.23 -11.76
N MET A 49 -11.18 -0.64 -12.46
CA MET A 49 -10.41 -1.76 -11.92
C MET A 49 -9.11 -1.88 -12.72
N MET A 50 -8.04 -2.35 -12.08
CA MET A 50 -6.72 -2.53 -12.68
C MET A 50 -6.35 -4.00 -12.70
N CYS A 51 -5.98 -4.53 -13.87
CA CYS A 51 -5.50 -5.92 -13.98
C CYS A 51 -4.08 -6.07 -13.42
N ALA A 52 -3.72 -7.28 -13.01
CA ALA A 52 -2.41 -7.61 -12.47
C ALA A 52 -1.32 -7.80 -13.55
N TYR A 53 -0.05 -7.76 -13.11
CA TYR A 53 1.12 -8.07 -13.95
C TYR A 53 1.24 -9.54 -14.34
N ASN A 54 0.93 -10.44 -13.40
CA ASN A 54 1.25 -11.85 -13.52
C ASN A 54 0.31 -12.61 -14.46
N LYS A 55 0.69 -13.86 -14.73
CA LYS A 55 -0.20 -14.84 -15.38
C LYS A 55 -1.01 -15.60 -14.33
N VAL A 56 -2.22 -16.02 -14.71
CA VAL A 56 -3.03 -16.99 -13.98
C VAL A 56 -3.37 -18.14 -14.93
N ASN A 57 -2.98 -19.35 -14.55
CA ASN A 57 -3.22 -20.57 -15.34
C ASN A 57 -2.77 -20.46 -16.82
N GLY A 58 -1.62 -19.81 -17.05
CA GLY A 58 -0.91 -19.77 -18.32
C GLY A 58 -1.11 -18.50 -19.16
N GLN A 59 -2.03 -17.60 -18.80
CA GLN A 59 -2.31 -16.36 -19.55
C GLN A 59 -2.14 -15.12 -18.67
N TYR A 60 -1.65 -14.02 -19.24
CA TYR A 60 -1.52 -12.74 -18.55
C TYR A 60 -2.89 -12.18 -18.19
N CYS A 61 -3.03 -11.60 -17.00
CA CYS A 61 -4.31 -11.03 -16.54
C CYS A 61 -4.83 -9.92 -17.47
N SER A 62 -3.94 -9.16 -18.10
CA SER A 62 -4.26 -8.14 -19.12
C SER A 62 -4.90 -8.68 -20.40
N GLU A 63 -4.74 -9.97 -20.68
CA GLU A 63 -5.07 -10.61 -21.97
C GLU A 63 -6.00 -11.83 -21.82
N GLN A 64 -6.53 -12.06 -20.61
CA GLN A 64 -7.25 -13.28 -20.29
C GLN A 64 -8.78 -13.10 -20.34
N GLU A 65 -9.41 -13.61 -21.39
CA GLU A 65 -10.87 -13.59 -21.57
C GLU A 65 -11.63 -14.27 -20.42
N TYR A 66 -11.05 -15.33 -19.82
CA TYR A 66 -11.68 -16.01 -18.69
C TYR A 66 -11.92 -15.07 -17.52
N LEU A 67 -10.90 -14.35 -17.06
CA LEU A 67 -11.03 -13.41 -15.94
C LEU A 67 -11.82 -12.17 -16.37
N ASN A 68 -11.43 -11.58 -17.50
CA ASN A 68 -11.88 -10.23 -17.85
C ASN A 68 -13.24 -10.19 -18.50
N VAL A 69 -13.68 -11.27 -19.17
CA VAL A 69 -14.98 -11.33 -19.84
C VAL A 69 -15.92 -12.24 -19.06
N LYS A 70 -15.60 -13.54 -18.98
CA LYS A 70 -16.49 -14.52 -18.36
C LYS A 70 -16.75 -14.20 -16.89
N VAL A 71 -15.70 -14.08 -16.07
CA VAL A 71 -15.87 -13.79 -14.63
C VAL A 71 -16.35 -12.36 -14.41
N LEU A 72 -15.56 -11.38 -14.84
CA LEU A 72 -15.78 -9.98 -14.46
C LEU A 72 -17.05 -9.40 -15.11
N ARG A 73 -17.29 -9.63 -16.41
CA ARG A 73 -18.39 -9.00 -17.14
C ARG A 73 -19.65 -9.85 -17.15
N GLU A 74 -19.54 -11.12 -17.51
CA GLU A 74 -20.73 -11.97 -17.71
C GLU A 74 -21.30 -12.46 -16.39
N GLU A 75 -20.46 -12.98 -15.49
CA GLU A 75 -20.93 -13.55 -14.23
C GLU A 75 -21.17 -12.50 -13.13
N TRP A 76 -20.31 -11.47 -13.04
CA TRP A 76 -20.44 -10.43 -12.02
C TRP A 76 -21.15 -9.17 -12.50
N GLY A 77 -21.30 -8.98 -13.81
CA GLY A 77 -21.99 -7.81 -14.36
C GLY A 77 -21.21 -6.51 -14.25
N TYR A 78 -19.88 -6.55 -14.12
CA TYR A 78 -19.08 -5.34 -13.98
C TYR A 78 -19.13 -4.47 -15.25
N ASP A 79 -19.53 -3.21 -15.11
CA ASP A 79 -19.71 -2.28 -16.23
C ASP A 79 -18.70 -1.13 -16.25
N GLY A 80 -17.77 -1.10 -15.30
CA GLY A 80 -16.72 -0.08 -15.19
C GLY A 80 -15.54 -0.30 -16.15
N LEU A 81 -14.55 0.59 -16.07
CA LEU A 81 -13.32 0.52 -16.85
C LEU A 81 -12.38 -0.57 -16.31
N LEU A 82 -11.78 -1.39 -17.17
CA LEU A 82 -10.63 -2.24 -16.83
C LEU A 82 -9.37 -1.66 -17.48
N MET A 83 -8.37 -1.32 -16.67
CA MET A 83 -7.08 -0.80 -17.13
C MET A 83 -5.93 -1.75 -16.78
N SER A 84 -4.79 -1.63 -17.47
CA SER A 84 -3.59 -2.36 -17.09
C SER A 84 -2.91 -1.74 -15.87
N ASP A 85 -2.18 -2.56 -15.11
CA ASP A 85 -1.07 -2.03 -14.31
C ASP A 85 0.03 -1.48 -15.24
N TRP A 86 1.00 -0.76 -14.66
CA TRP A 86 2.00 0.02 -15.37
C TRP A 86 2.95 -0.84 -16.20
N GLY A 87 2.66 -1.00 -17.49
CA GLY A 87 3.43 -1.86 -18.40
C GLY A 87 3.03 -3.34 -18.33
N ALA A 88 1.84 -3.67 -17.84
CA ALA A 88 1.34 -5.04 -17.78
C ALA A 88 0.77 -5.58 -19.11
N VAL A 89 0.78 -4.78 -20.19
CA VAL A 89 0.32 -5.21 -21.52
C VAL A 89 1.47 -5.87 -22.27
N ASN A 90 1.32 -7.14 -22.65
CA ASN A 90 2.30 -7.90 -23.45
C ASN A 90 1.85 -8.06 -24.91
N ASP A 91 0.55 -8.22 -25.14
CA ASP A 91 -0.10 -8.30 -26.46
C ASP A 91 -1.36 -7.41 -26.45
N ARG A 92 -1.29 -6.23 -27.08
CA ARG A 92 -2.42 -5.30 -27.05
C ARG A 92 -3.65 -5.84 -27.80
N PRO A 93 -3.54 -6.43 -29.01
CA PRO A 93 -4.68 -7.05 -29.66
C PRO A 93 -5.39 -8.12 -28.83
N ALA A 94 -4.65 -9.02 -28.19
CA ALA A 94 -5.23 -10.01 -27.28
C ALA A 94 -5.90 -9.34 -26.07
N GLY A 95 -5.29 -8.29 -25.51
CA GLY A 95 -5.89 -7.48 -24.46
C GLY A 95 -7.24 -6.86 -24.84
N ILE A 96 -7.37 -6.31 -26.06
CA ILE A 96 -8.65 -5.75 -26.53
C ILE A 96 -9.73 -6.83 -26.65
N ARG A 97 -9.39 -8.01 -27.19
CA ARG A 97 -10.33 -9.14 -27.26
C ARG A 97 -10.76 -9.60 -25.87
N ALA A 98 -9.82 -9.61 -24.93
CA ALA A 98 -10.06 -9.84 -23.51
C ALA A 98 -10.69 -8.64 -22.77
N GLN A 99 -11.14 -7.60 -23.48
CA GLN A 99 -11.80 -6.42 -22.90
C GLN A 99 -10.97 -5.65 -21.85
N LEU A 100 -9.65 -5.59 -22.07
CA LEU A 100 -8.77 -4.63 -21.41
C LEU A 100 -8.92 -3.26 -22.07
N ASP A 101 -9.75 -2.42 -21.47
CA ASP A 101 -10.21 -1.18 -22.06
C ASP A 101 -9.09 -0.14 -22.22
N LEU A 102 -8.22 0.02 -21.21
CA LEU A 102 -7.18 1.06 -21.18
C LEU A 102 -5.79 0.49 -20.88
N GLU A 103 -4.81 0.83 -21.72
CA GLU A 103 -3.40 0.60 -21.43
C GLU A 103 -2.82 1.73 -20.57
N MET A 104 -2.02 1.37 -19.56
CA MET A 104 -1.24 2.29 -18.74
C MET A 104 0.22 1.80 -18.59
N PRO A 105 1.24 2.69 -18.70
CA PRO A 105 1.16 4.04 -19.26
C PRO A 105 1.00 3.98 -20.78
N GLY A 106 0.91 5.13 -21.44
CA GLY A 106 0.88 5.15 -22.90
C GLY A 106 2.17 4.60 -23.53
N SER A 107 2.04 3.68 -24.48
CA SER A 107 3.16 3.04 -25.22
C SER A 107 3.79 3.91 -26.32
N HIS A 108 3.60 5.23 -26.29
CA HIS A 108 4.07 6.16 -27.34
C HIS A 108 3.76 5.71 -28.78
N GLY A 109 2.60 5.06 -28.97
CA GLY A 109 2.09 4.62 -30.26
C GLY A 109 2.57 3.26 -30.75
N VAL A 110 3.34 2.49 -29.96
CA VAL A 110 3.70 1.10 -30.29
C VAL A 110 2.43 0.26 -30.42
N HIS A 111 1.61 0.19 -29.38
CA HIS A 111 0.40 -0.62 -29.40
C HIS A 111 -0.67 -0.08 -30.36
N ASN A 112 -0.66 1.23 -30.66
CA ASN A 112 -1.53 1.78 -31.72
C ASN A 112 -1.21 1.19 -33.10
N ARG A 113 0.06 0.87 -33.38
CA ARG A 113 0.46 0.22 -34.63
C ARG A 113 0.03 -1.25 -34.64
N GLU A 114 0.15 -1.95 -33.51
CA GLU A 114 -0.31 -3.33 -33.36
C GLU A 114 -1.82 -3.46 -33.56
N ILE A 115 -2.61 -2.56 -32.95
CA ILE A 115 -4.07 -2.53 -33.15
C ILE A 115 -4.41 -2.34 -34.62
N ARG A 116 -3.76 -1.38 -35.31
CA ARG A 116 -3.99 -1.15 -36.76
C ARG A 116 -3.61 -2.36 -37.61
N ALA A 117 -2.51 -3.04 -37.28
CA ALA A 117 -2.09 -4.25 -37.99
C ALA A 117 -3.08 -5.40 -37.77
N ALA A 118 -3.52 -5.61 -36.52
CA ALA A 118 -4.52 -6.62 -36.16
C ALA A 118 -5.89 -6.34 -36.78
N LEU A 119 -6.28 -5.08 -36.93
CA LEU A 119 -7.50 -4.71 -37.65
C LEU A 119 -7.35 -5.00 -39.16
N SER A 120 -6.21 -4.65 -39.75
CA SER A 120 -5.97 -4.84 -41.19
C SER A 120 -5.91 -6.31 -41.61
N ASN A 121 -5.47 -7.19 -40.71
CA ASN A 121 -5.33 -8.63 -40.98
C ASN A 121 -6.49 -9.48 -40.42
N GLY A 122 -7.52 -8.86 -39.84
CA GLY A 122 -8.71 -9.53 -39.32
C GLY A 122 -8.54 -10.23 -37.97
N GLN A 123 -7.43 -10.02 -37.26
CA GLN A 123 -7.26 -10.48 -35.87
C GLN A 123 -8.11 -9.68 -34.87
N LEU A 124 -8.47 -8.44 -35.20
CA LEU A 124 -9.43 -7.62 -34.45
C LEU A 124 -10.53 -7.09 -35.38
N THR A 125 -11.68 -6.86 -34.79
CA THR A 125 -12.83 -6.18 -35.41
C THR A 125 -12.98 -4.77 -34.87
N GLU A 126 -13.61 -3.88 -35.64
CA GLU A 126 -13.97 -2.54 -35.16
C GLU A 126 -14.88 -2.62 -33.93
N ALA A 127 -15.80 -3.59 -33.87
CA ALA A 127 -16.72 -3.77 -32.74
C ALA A 127 -16.00 -4.10 -31.41
N GLU A 128 -14.93 -4.89 -31.44
CA GLU A 128 -14.10 -5.17 -30.25
C GLU A 128 -13.39 -3.90 -29.76
N ILE A 129 -12.85 -3.09 -30.68
CA ILE A 129 -12.21 -1.81 -30.38
C ILE A 129 -13.24 -0.82 -29.82
N ASP A 130 -14.40 -0.71 -30.46
CA ASP A 130 -15.49 0.19 -30.07
C ASP A 130 -16.02 -0.15 -28.68
N THR A 131 -16.09 -1.44 -28.32
CA THR A 131 -16.50 -1.88 -26.98
C THR A 131 -15.59 -1.31 -25.90
N CYS A 132 -14.26 -1.44 -26.08
CA CYS A 132 -13.26 -0.89 -25.17
C CYS A 132 -13.30 0.65 -25.15
N ALA A 133 -13.35 1.28 -26.32
CA ALA A 133 -13.40 2.74 -26.46
C ALA A 133 -14.66 3.33 -25.80
N GLN A 134 -15.82 2.69 -25.96
CA GLN A 134 -17.07 3.11 -25.35
C GLN A 134 -16.97 3.08 -23.81
N ARG A 135 -16.28 2.12 -23.22
CA ARG A 135 -16.07 2.10 -21.75
C ARG A 135 -15.14 3.19 -21.26
N VAL A 136 -14.09 3.53 -22.01
CA VAL A 136 -13.25 4.70 -21.73
C VAL A 136 -14.08 5.98 -21.75
N LEU A 137 -14.91 6.18 -22.78
CA LEU A 137 -15.79 7.34 -22.90
C LEU A 137 -16.83 7.37 -21.77
N THR A 138 -17.45 6.23 -21.46
CA THR A 138 -18.43 6.10 -20.37
C THR A 138 -17.79 6.42 -19.02
N PHE A 139 -16.56 5.98 -18.77
CA PHE A 139 -15.80 6.34 -17.57
C PHE A 139 -15.58 7.86 -17.48
N ILE A 140 -15.13 8.48 -18.59
CA ILE A 140 -14.93 9.93 -18.66
C ILE A 140 -16.25 10.67 -18.38
N GLU A 141 -17.35 10.25 -18.97
CA GLU A 141 -18.69 10.83 -18.76
C GLU A 141 -19.14 10.68 -17.29
N ARG A 142 -19.02 9.48 -16.71
CA ARG A 142 -19.40 9.21 -15.30
C ARG A 142 -18.58 10.05 -14.33
N VAL A 143 -17.28 10.22 -14.56
CA VAL A 143 -16.42 11.07 -13.71
C VAL A 143 -16.71 12.55 -13.89
N ARG A 144 -17.05 12.98 -15.11
CA ARG A 144 -17.39 14.38 -15.43
C ARG A 144 -18.73 14.81 -14.86
N LYS A 145 -19.72 13.92 -14.75
CA LYS A 145 -21.10 14.26 -14.41
C LYS A 145 -21.24 15.08 -13.11
N ASP A 146 -20.38 14.85 -12.12
CA ASP A 146 -20.53 15.38 -10.75
C ASP A 146 -19.31 16.20 -10.24
N GLY A 147 -18.45 16.75 -11.12
CA GLY A 147 -17.23 17.44 -10.69
C GLY A 147 -16.76 18.63 -11.55
N PRO A 148 -15.97 19.57 -10.98
CA PRO A 148 -15.38 20.67 -11.73
C PRO A 148 -14.44 20.14 -12.81
N HIS A 149 -14.45 20.76 -13.99
CA HIS A 149 -13.79 20.23 -15.19
C HIS A 149 -12.43 20.89 -15.47
N ARG A 150 -11.47 20.10 -15.98
CA ARG A 150 -10.12 20.62 -16.30
C ARG A 150 -10.20 21.64 -17.43
N ASP A 151 -11.16 21.44 -18.32
CA ASP A 151 -11.47 22.33 -19.42
C ASP A 151 -11.98 23.70 -18.91
N GLN A 152 -12.39 23.80 -17.64
CA GLN A 152 -12.79 25.06 -16.97
C GLN A 152 -11.65 25.69 -16.15
N ASP A 153 -10.52 25.01 -15.99
CA ASP A 153 -9.28 25.53 -15.38
C ASP A 153 -8.03 25.02 -16.13
N PRO A 154 -7.58 25.74 -17.18
CA PRO A 154 -6.42 25.37 -18.00
C PRO A 154 -5.10 25.32 -17.22
N SER A 155 -5.04 25.88 -16.00
CA SER A 155 -3.83 25.86 -15.18
C SER A 155 -3.47 24.46 -14.67
N GLY A 156 -4.39 23.49 -14.81
CA GLY A 156 -4.23 22.15 -14.23
C GLY A 156 -4.45 22.12 -12.72
N SER A 157 -4.84 23.24 -12.12
CA SER A 157 -5.07 23.41 -10.68
C SER A 157 -6.45 22.95 -10.24
N LEU A 158 -7.12 22.03 -10.96
CA LEU A 158 -8.32 21.39 -10.46
C LEU A 158 -8.01 20.66 -9.14
N GLY A 159 -8.34 21.32 -8.03
CA GLY A 159 -7.91 20.94 -6.69
C GLY A 159 -7.56 22.16 -5.82
N SER A 160 -7.07 23.27 -6.40
CA SER A 160 -6.64 24.48 -5.69
C SER A 160 -7.79 25.32 -5.12
N GLN A 161 -9.01 25.19 -5.66
CA GLN A 161 -10.19 25.88 -5.13
C GLN A 161 -10.88 25.14 -3.97
N ARG A 162 -10.49 23.89 -3.67
CA ARG A 162 -10.96 23.23 -2.46
C ARG A 162 -10.05 23.63 -1.32
N THR A 163 -10.55 24.46 -0.41
CA THR A 163 -9.87 24.69 0.86
C THR A 163 -9.86 23.38 1.64
N ILE A 164 -8.75 22.65 1.57
CA ILE A 164 -8.52 21.47 2.39
C ILE A 164 -8.19 21.97 3.80
N SER A 165 -9.00 21.57 4.78
CA SER A 165 -8.62 21.74 6.18
C SER A 165 -7.65 20.61 6.56
N TRP A 166 -6.35 20.90 6.48
CA TRP A 166 -5.30 19.98 6.93
C TRP A 166 -5.50 19.49 8.37
N PRO A 167 -5.94 20.33 9.35
CA PRO A 167 -6.32 19.86 10.67
C PRO A 167 -7.41 18.80 10.66
N ALA A 168 -8.49 19.01 9.90
CA ALA A 168 -9.59 18.05 9.85
C ALA A 168 -9.17 16.73 9.18
N GLN A 169 -8.33 16.79 8.13
CA GLN A 169 -7.80 15.58 7.49
C GLN A 169 -6.86 14.82 8.44
N HIS A 170 -6.02 15.53 9.20
CA HIS A 170 -5.14 14.95 10.19
C HIS A 170 -5.92 14.27 11.33
N ASP A 171 -7.03 14.85 11.78
CA ASP A 171 -7.89 14.24 12.80
C ASP A 171 -8.55 12.94 12.31
N ILE A 172 -8.95 12.89 11.03
CA ILE A 172 -9.45 11.64 10.41
C ILE A 172 -8.33 10.61 10.36
N ALA A 173 -7.14 10.98 9.87
CA ALA A 173 -5.99 10.07 9.81
C ALA A 173 -5.62 9.53 11.20
N LYS A 174 -5.60 10.40 12.22
CA LYS A 174 -5.38 10.02 13.62
C LYS A 174 -6.43 9.03 14.11
N LYS A 175 -7.72 9.31 13.89
CA LYS A 175 -8.80 8.39 14.29
C LYS A 175 -8.65 7.03 13.64
N THR A 176 -8.38 6.99 12.34
CA THR A 176 -8.14 5.75 11.60
C THR A 176 -6.94 5.00 12.17
N ALA A 177 -5.81 5.67 12.42
CA ALA A 177 -4.63 5.06 13.02
C ALA A 177 -4.90 4.44 14.40
N LEU A 178 -5.70 5.12 15.24
CA LEU A 178 -6.11 4.60 16.55
C LEU A 178 -6.97 3.33 16.45
N GLU A 179 -7.79 3.19 15.40
CA GLU A 179 -8.61 2.00 15.13
C GLU A 179 -7.83 0.87 14.43
N CYS A 180 -6.67 1.17 13.82
CA CYS A 180 -5.79 0.18 13.20
C CYS A 180 -4.83 -0.50 14.20
N ALA A 181 -4.54 0.14 15.34
CA ALA A 181 -3.61 -0.41 16.33
C ALA A 181 -4.17 -1.65 17.03
N VAL A 182 -3.35 -2.69 17.17
CA VAL A 182 -3.73 -3.95 17.83
C VAL A 182 -2.86 -4.19 19.06
N LEU A 183 -3.49 -4.27 20.23
CA LEU A 183 -2.81 -4.65 21.46
C LEU A 183 -2.59 -6.16 21.51
N LEU A 184 -1.36 -6.61 21.20
CA LEU A 184 -1.02 -8.04 21.15
C LEU A 184 -0.79 -8.65 22.54
N GLN A 185 -0.17 -7.90 23.46
CA GLN A 185 0.16 -8.37 24.80
C GLN A 185 0.02 -7.24 25.82
N ASN A 186 -0.56 -7.55 26.98
CA ASN A 186 -0.65 -6.62 28.10
C ASN A 186 -0.58 -7.39 29.43
N LYS A 187 0.63 -7.69 29.87
CA LYS A 187 0.87 -8.44 31.11
C LYS A 187 0.54 -7.56 32.31
N ASP A 188 -0.08 -8.15 33.33
CA ASP A 188 -0.39 -7.49 34.61
C ASP A 188 -1.22 -6.20 34.50
N ARG A 189 -1.91 -6.01 33.35
CA ARG A 189 -2.64 -4.78 33.01
C ARG A 189 -1.74 -3.54 33.05
N PHE A 190 -0.51 -3.69 32.58
CA PHE A 190 0.47 -2.61 32.51
C PHE A 190 -0.01 -1.41 31.67
N LEU A 191 -0.75 -1.67 30.59
CA LEU A 191 -1.44 -0.64 29.80
C LEU A 191 -2.93 -0.57 30.16
N PRO A 192 -3.57 0.62 30.11
CA PRO A 192 -2.96 1.93 29.80
C PRO A 192 -2.08 2.45 30.93
N LEU A 193 -1.07 3.24 30.58
CA LEU A 193 -0.22 3.92 31.56
C LEU A 193 -1.03 4.98 32.32
N ASP A 194 -0.78 5.10 33.63
CA ASP A 194 -1.37 6.11 34.49
C ASP A 194 -0.43 7.33 34.56
N SER A 195 -0.87 8.48 34.02
CA SER A 195 -0.08 9.71 34.00
C SER A 195 0.28 10.22 35.38
N ASP A 196 -0.52 9.89 36.40
CA ASP A 196 -0.26 10.33 37.77
C ASP A 196 0.82 9.46 38.45
N GLN A 197 1.11 8.28 37.90
CA GLN A 197 2.10 7.34 38.44
C GLN A 197 3.39 7.26 37.61
N VAL A 198 3.34 7.67 36.35
CA VAL A 198 4.50 7.67 35.46
C VAL A 198 5.24 9.00 35.59
N THR A 199 6.46 8.92 36.12
CA THR A 199 7.33 10.06 36.42
C THR A 199 8.47 10.24 35.41
N SER A 200 8.76 9.21 34.59
CA SER A 200 9.70 9.30 33.48
C SER A 200 9.42 8.24 32.42
N VAL A 201 9.59 8.62 31.14
CA VAL A 201 9.46 7.71 30.00
C VAL A 201 10.69 7.81 29.10
N ALA A 202 11.27 6.69 28.72
CA ALA A 202 12.25 6.63 27.64
C ALA A 202 11.57 6.22 26.34
N VAL A 203 11.66 7.03 25.30
CA VAL A 203 11.28 6.63 23.94
C VAL A 203 12.54 6.18 23.23
N ILE A 204 12.62 4.89 22.90
CA ILE A 204 13.82 4.29 22.30
C ILE A 204 13.46 3.75 20.93
N GLY A 205 14.33 3.99 19.96
CA GLY A 205 14.13 3.59 18.57
C GLY A 205 13.80 4.76 17.67
N GLY A 206 14.52 4.87 16.55
CA GLY A 206 14.37 5.96 15.58
C GLY A 206 12.94 6.17 15.08
N PHE A 207 12.12 5.12 15.02
CA PHE A 207 10.70 5.22 14.63
C PHE A 207 9.85 6.03 15.62
N GLY A 208 10.28 6.16 16.87
CA GLY A 208 9.61 6.96 17.88
C GLY A 208 9.81 8.47 17.71
N LYS A 209 10.84 8.92 16.97
CA LYS A 209 11.19 10.35 16.88
C LYS A 209 11.93 10.79 15.61
N SER A 210 12.93 10.07 15.14
CA SER A 210 13.77 10.57 14.03
C SER A 210 13.12 10.34 12.67
N PHE A 211 12.65 9.11 12.43
CA PHE A 211 12.12 8.66 11.14
C PHE A 211 10.92 7.72 11.35
N PRO A 212 9.73 8.25 11.70
CA PRO A 212 8.56 7.43 11.99
C PRO A 212 8.10 6.64 10.76
N ARG A 213 7.79 5.35 10.95
CA ARG A 213 7.21 4.48 9.91
C ARG A 213 5.69 4.52 10.00
N TYR A 214 5.06 5.03 8.93
CA TYR A 214 3.60 5.16 8.84
C TYR A 214 3.01 4.69 7.51
N GLN A 215 3.86 4.22 6.58
CA GLN A 215 3.46 3.74 5.26
C GLN A 215 4.50 2.78 4.68
N GLY A 216 4.10 1.99 3.66
CA GLY A 216 5.02 1.21 2.83
C GLY A 216 5.65 2.06 1.71
N MET A 217 6.66 1.48 1.06
CA MET A 217 7.36 2.10 -0.08
C MET A 217 6.76 1.66 -1.43
N GLY A 218 7.09 2.37 -2.50
CA GLY A 218 6.63 2.09 -3.87
C GLY A 218 5.53 3.04 -4.33
N SER A 219 4.63 2.56 -5.19
CA SER A 219 3.54 3.37 -5.76
C SER A 219 2.52 3.87 -4.73
N SER A 220 2.53 3.35 -3.50
CA SER A 220 1.69 3.81 -2.39
C SER A 220 2.26 4.98 -1.59
N HIS A 221 3.52 5.37 -1.84
CA HIS A 221 4.18 6.39 -1.04
C HIS A 221 3.52 7.78 -1.23
N VAL A 222 3.21 8.45 -0.12
CA VAL A 222 2.63 9.80 -0.08
C VAL A 222 3.53 10.72 0.76
N HIS A 223 3.82 11.91 0.23
CA HIS A 223 4.44 12.97 1.04
C HIS A 223 3.39 13.58 1.97
N ALA A 224 3.43 13.21 3.25
CA ALA A 224 2.50 13.71 4.25
C ALA A 224 2.78 15.18 4.60
N GLU A 225 1.72 15.98 4.69
CA GLU A 225 1.80 17.38 5.14
C GLU A 225 2.29 17.46 6.60
N TRP A 226 1.73 16.62 7.49
CA TRP A 226 2.09 16.55 8.90
C TRP A 226 2.25 15.13 9.38
N VAL A 227 3.34 14.91 10.12
CA VAL A 227 3.60 13.66 10.84
C VAL A 227 3.77 14.00 12.32
N ARG A 228 3.13 13.22 13.19
CA ARG A 228 3.29 13.31 14.65
C ARG A 228 4.19 12.18 15.11
N HIS A 229 5.13 12.51 15.97
CA HIS A 229 6.13 11.57 16.45
C HIS A 229 5.68 11.04 17.81
N ALA A 230 5.92 9.77 18.09
CA ALA A 230 5.53 9.16 19.36
C ALA A 230 6.15 9.92 20.55
N TYR A 231 7.41 10.36 20.42
CA TYR A 231 8.09 11.20 21.40
C TYR A 231 7.29 12.46 21.78
N ASP A 232 6.78 13.21 20.80
CA ASP A 232 6.06 14.46 21.05
C ASP A 232 4.74 14.22 21.77
N GLU A 233 4.06 13.11 21.46
CA GLU A 233 2.80 12.73 22.11
C GLU A 233 3.02 12.20 23.52
N VAL A 234 4.11 11.45 23.76
CA VAL A 234 4.51 11.01 25.11
C VAL A 234 4.93 12.19 25.96
N TYR A 235 5.62 13.19 25.41
CA TYR A 235 5.98 14.41 26.13
C TYR A 235 4.76 15.19 26.65
N ARG A 236 3.63 15.12 25.93
CA ARG A 236 2.35 15.68 26.40
C ARG A 236 1.71 14.88 27.53
N PHE A 237 2.08 13.61 27.67
CA PHE A 237 1.60 12.71 28.73
C PHE A 237 2.46 12.79 30.00
N CYS A 238 3.79 12.88 29.83
CA CYS A 238 4.77 13.00 30.91
C CYS A 238 5.89 13.93 30.46
N GLU A 239 6.18 15.03 31.18
CA GLU A 239 7.19 16.02 30.75
C GLU A 239 8.63 15.48 30.80
N ASN A 240 8.89 14.49 31.66
CA ASN A 240 10.21 13.87 31.77
C ASN A 240 10.37 12.73 30.76
N VAL A 241 10.74 13.08 29.53
CA VAL A 241 10.97 12.13 28.44
C VAL A 241 12.41 12.17 27.98
N SER A 242 13.05 11.00 27.95
CA SER A 242 14.35 10.80 27.31
C SER A 242 14.17 10.12 25.95
N PHE A 243 15.15 10.29 25.07
CA PHE A 243 15.17 9.65 23.76
C PHE A 243 16.55 9.08 23.48
N ALA A 244 16.59 7.89 22.88
CA ALA A 244 17.77 7.33 22.24
C ALA A 244 17.36 6.69 20.89
N PRO A 245 18.13 6.90 19.81
CA PRO A 245 17.83 6.29 18.52
C PRO A 245 17.94 4.77 18.55
N GLY A 246 18.92 4.22 19.29
CA GLY A 246 19.13 2.78 19.50
C GLY A 246 19.65 2.00 18.28
N TYR A 247 19.43 2.50 17.07
CA TYR A 247 19.87 1.93 15.81
C TYR A 247 20.08 3.02 14.77
N GLU A 248 20.83 2.71 13.71
CA GLU A 248 21.09 3.64 12.61
C GLU A 248 19.84 3.87 11.77
N GLU A 249 19.72 5.09 11.22
CA GLU A 249 18.74 5.39 10.18
C GLU A 249 19.11 4.77 8.84
N ASP A 250 20.42 4.64 8.58
CA ASP A 250 20.95 4.26 7.27
C ASP A 250 20.53 2.82 6.94
N GLU A 251 19.64 2.70 5.96
CA GLU A 251 18.90 1.48 5.72
C GLU A 251 19.74 0.42 5.01
N ASP A 252 20.96 0.74 4.57
CA ASP A 252 21.77 -0.12 3.71
C ASP A 252 22.19 -1.45 4.38
N ASP A 253 22.30 -1.52 5.72
CA ASP A 253 22.57 -2.78 6.43
C ASP A 253 21.92 -2.86 7.82
N VAL A 254 20.64 -3.25 7.82
CA VAL A 254 19.81 -3.43 9.02
C VAL A 254 20.25 -4.60 9.91
N GLU A 255 21.23 -5.39 9.48
CA GLU A 255 21.75 -6.53 10.24
C GLU A 255 22.97 -6.17 11.09
N ILE A 256 23.56 -4.99 10.92
CA ILE A 256 24.67 -4.50 11.73
C ILE A 256 24.14 -3.81 12.99
N VAL A 257 24.67 -4.22 14.14
CA VAL A 257 24.37 -3.58 15.43
C VAL A 257 25.41 -2.49 15.69
N ASN A 258 24.99 -1.24 15.80
CA ASN A 258 25.83 -0.17 16.32
C ASN A 258 25.88 -0.27 17.85
N GLU A 259 26.99 -0.75 18.39
CA GLU A 259 27.19 -0.97 19.82
C GLU A 259 27.12 0.32 20.65
N ASP A 260 27.55 1.46 20.09
CA ASP A 260 27.49 2.75 20.80
C ASP A 260 26.04 3.22 20.97
N LEU A 261 25.23 3.12 19.90
CA LEU A 261 23.80 3.45 19.94
C LEU A 261 23.01 2.47 20.82
N LEU A 262 23.36 1.18 20.78
CA LEU A 262 22.77 0.17 21.65
C LEU A 262 23.05 0.49 23.13
N GLN A 263 24.30 0.81 23.47
CA GLN A 263 24.67 1.13 24.85
C GLN A 263 23.99 2.42 25.33
N GLU A 264 23.93 3.45 24.49
CA GLU A 264 23.17 4.68 24.80
C GLU A 264 21.70 4.36 25.11
N ALA A 265 21.05 3.53 24.30
CA ALA A 265 19.67 3.11 24.52
C ALA A 265 19.49 2.32 25.83
N VAL A 266 20.44 1.44 26.18
CA VAL A 266 20.43 0.70 27.45
C VAL A 266 20.54 1.65 28.64
N ASP A 267 21.45 2.62 28.59
CA ASP A 267 21.64 3.61 29.67
C ASP A 267 20.37 4.46 29.85
N VAL A 268 19.77 4.91 28.74
CA VAL A 268 18.51 5.65 28.73
C VAL A 268 17.34 4.82 29.27
N ALA A 269 17.28 3.53 28.92
CA ALA A 269 16.27 2.62 29.43
C ALA A 269 16.39 2.38 30.94
N GLN A 270 17.62 2.23 31.45
CA GLN A 270 17.89 1.99 32.86
C GLN A 270 17.49 3.19 33.74
N ALA A 271 17.62 4.42 33.21
CA ALA A 271 17.30 5.64 33.93
C ALA A 271 15.79 5.98 33.96
N ALA A 272 14.97 5.34 33.11
CA ALA A 272 13.55 5.62 32.99
C ALA A 272 12.66 4.65 33.77
N GLN A 273 11.48 5.11 34.19
CA GLN A 273 10.49 4.26 34.85
C GLN A 273 9.78 3.35 33.85
N VAL A 274 9.47 3.86 32.65
CA VAL A 274 8.81 3.15 31.56
C VAL A 274 9.62 3.33 30.27
N VAL A 275 9.75 2.27 29.48
CA VAL A 275 10.35 2.33 28.15
C VAL A 275 9.27 2.12 27.09
N LEU A 276 9.19 3.03 26.13
CA LEU A 276 8.47 2.86 24.88
C LEU A 276 9.49 2.54 23.77
N LEU A 277 9.62 1.25 23.44
CA LEU A 277 10.55 0.76 22.43
C LEU A 277 9.85 0.67 21.07
N CYS A 278 10.13 1.63 20.19
CA CYS A 278 9.57 1.73 18.84
C CYS A 278 10.51 1.07 17.83
N ILE A 279 10.14 -0.10 17.34
CA ILE A 279 10.94 -0.92 16.42
C ILE A 279 10.03 -1.48 15.33
N GLY A 280 10.58 -2.05 14.26
CA GLY A 280 9.75 -2.63 13.21
C GLY A 280 10.55 -2.92 11.95
N LEU A 281 9.95 -2.64 10.79
CA LEU A 281 10.54 -2.93 9.49
C LEU A 281 10.85 -1.61 8.73
N PRO A 282 12.14 -1.31 8.45
CA PRO A 282 12.52 -0.13 7.64
C PRO A 282 12.09 -0.26 6.17
N GLU A 283 12.25 0.82 5.39
CA GLU A 283 11.73 0.90 4.01
C GLU A 283 12.43 -0.09 3.07
N ILE A 284 13.75 -0.22 3.19
CA ILE A 284 14.56 -1.13 2.37
C ILE A 284 14.13 -2.61 2.43
N ILE A 285 13.41 -3.04 3.47
CA ILE A 285 12.97 -4.43 3.60
C ILE A 285 11.49 -4.65 3.26
N GLU A 286 10.69 -3.59 3.10
CA GLU A 286 9.27 -3.67 2.73
C GLU A 286 8.90 -2.62 1.68
N SER A 287 9.03 -3.02 0.41
CA SER A 287 8.69 -2.18 -0.74
C SER A 287 8.04 -2.99 -1.85
N GLU A 288 7.28 -2.29 -2.69
CA GLU A 288 6.98 -2.75 -4.03
C GLU A 288 8.27 -3.13 -4.78
N GLY A 289 8.24 -4.24 -5.52
CA GLY A 289 9.32 -4.73 -6.37
C GLY A 289 10.08 -5.94 -5.82
N PHE A 290 9.95 -6.29 -4.53
CA PHE A 290 10.57 -7.49 -3.96
C PHE A 290 9.80 -8.06 -2.78
N ASP A 291 9.96 -9.36 -2.55
CA ASP A 291 9.45 -10.04 -1.35
C ASP A 291 10.53 -10.13 -0.28
N ARG A 292 10.12 -10.13 0.98
CA ARG A 292 11.02 -10.37 2.10
C ARG A 292 11.58 -11.79 2.07
N PRO A 293 12.89 -11.99 2.33
CA PRO A 293 13.48 -13.31 2.41
C PRO A 293 13.10 -14.07 3.69
N HIS A 294 12.66 -13.36 4.73
CA HIS A 294 12.26 -13.94 6.02
C HIS A 294 11.32 -13.02 6.82
N MET A 295 10.68 -13.59 7.84
CA MET A 295 9.77 -12.87 8.75
C MET A 295 10.47 -12.18 9.94
N LYS A 296 11.79 -12.31 10.09
CA LYS A 296 12.52 -11.71 11.23
C LYS A 296 12.46 -10.18 11.20
N LEU A 297 12.52 -9.58 12.39
CA LEU A 297 12.93 -8.19 12.56
C LEU A 297 14.44 -8.05 12.28
N PRO A 298 14.91 -6.85 11.92
CA PRO A 298 16.34 -6.52 11.86
C PRO A 298 17.11 -6.95 13.10
N ALA A 299 18.36 -7.41 12.94
CA ALA A 299 19.19 -7.84 14.06
C ALA A 299 19.38 -6.73 15.11
N GLN A 300 19.58 -5.48 14.69
CA GLN A 300 19.69 -4.32 15.58
C GLN A 300 18.45 -4.09 16.46
N HIS A 301 17.24 -4.33 15.92
CA HIS A 301 16.01 -4.23 16.71
C HIS A 301 15.89 -5.38 17.72
N ASN A 302 16.27 -6.60 17.33
CA ASN A 302 16.27 -7.75 18.26
C ASN A 302 17.30 -7.58 19.40
N ALA A 303 18.45 -6.98 19.11
CA ALA A 303 19.47 -6.67 20.11
C ALA A 303 18.93 -5.67 21.16
N LEU A 304 18.25 -4.60 20.72
CA LEU A 304 17.62 -3.64 21.61
C LEU A 304 16.60 -4.29 22.55
N VAL A 305 15.68 -5.10 22.01
CA VAL A 305 14.69 -5.82 22.85
C VAL A 305 15.41 -6.64 23.92
N THR A 306 16.45 -7.38 23.52
CA THR A 306 17.19 -8.28 24.40
C THR A 306 17.92 -7.53 25.51
N GLU A 307 18.63 -6.45 25.20
CA GLU A 307 19.43 -5.73 26.20
C GLU A 307 18.56 -4.82 27.08
N ILE A 308 17.56 -4.13 26.52
CA ILE A 308 16.67 -3.24 27.29
C ILE A 308 15.85 -4.03 28.31
N CYS A 309 15.33 -5.20 27.94
CA CYS A 309 14.55 -6.03 28.87
C CYS A 309 15.38 -6.61 30.03
N LYS A 310 16.73 -6.56 29.97
CA LYS A 310 17.58 -6.94 31.12
C LYS A 310 17.66 -5.83 32.16
N VAL A 311 17.56 -4.58 31.74
CA VAL A 311 17.78 -3.40 32.61
C VAL A 311 16.48 -2.73 33.04
N ASN A 312 15.38 -2.91 32.30
CA ASN A 312 14.08 -2.33 32.63
C ASN A 312 12.95 -3.38 32.50
N PRO A 313 12.16 -3.64 33.57
CA PRO A 313 11.03 -4.58 33.50
C PRO A 313 9.76 -3.98 32.89
N ASN A 314 9.69 -2.66 32.72
CA ASN A 314 8.51 -1.89 32.32
C ASN A 314 8.62 -1.43 30.86
N VAL A 315 8.67 -2.39 29.93
CA VAL A 315 8.88 -2.13 28.50
C VAL A 315 7.57 -2.32 27.72
N VAL A 316 7.20 -1.31 26.94
CA VAL A 316 6.16 -1.38 25.90
C VAL A 316 6.85 -1.42 24.56
N VAL A 317 6.66 -2.50 23.80
CA VAL A 317 7.14 -2.58 22.41
C VAL A 317 6.03 -2.10 21.48
N VAL A 318 6.36 -1.13 20.61
CA VAL A 318 5.51 -0.63 19.53
C VAL A 318 6.12 -1.08 18.21
N LEU A 319 5.33 -1.80 17.42
CA LEU A 319 5.69 -2.32 16.08
C LEU A 319 5.05 -1.48 14.97
#